data_AF-A0A8W8M8B0-F1
#
_entry.id   AF-A0A8W8M8B0-F1
#
_cell.length_a   1.000
_cell.length_b   1.000
_cell.length_c   1.000
_cell.angle_alpha   90.00
_cell.angle_beta   90.00
_cell.angle_gamma   90.00
#
_symmetry.space_group_name_H-M   'P 1'
#
loop_
_entity.id
_entity.type
_entity.pdbx_description
1 polymer ?
#
loop_
_entity_poly.entity_id
_entity_poly.type
_entity_poly.pdbx_seq_one_letter_code
_entity_poly.pdbx_strand_id
1 'polypeptide(L)'
;SSSIKTTHHIGSTHRFNCIGKTSGFYADPNSCTQYFICAGTQSFEVSCASGLLFNDATKFCDWPYNVRCNAQQIAHQTTTRAPVPTNPPQTTHAHGTQHMTTTTTQAPYIPNLGGDANSFCRNRADGHYRDPANCGMFYQCAMNLGFHEPCPPGTVFNEAIIACDFPFRVAACQNYSP
;
A
#
# COMPACT_ATOMS: atom_id res chain seq x y z
N SER A 1 -29.12 -24.89 8.25
CA SER A 1 -29.09 -23.42 8.23
C SER A 1 -27.87 -22.96 9.00
N SER A 2 -26.80 -22.56 8.30
CA SER A 2 -25.55 -22.12 8.93
C SER A 2 -25.58 -20.61 9.15
N SER A 3 -25.65 -20.19 10.42
CA SER A 3 -25.62 -18.78 10.78
C SER A 3 -24.20 -18.24 10.71
N ILE A 4 -24.01 -17.23 9.85
CA ILE A 4 -22.79 -16.43 9.75
C ILE A 4 -22.59 -15.70 11.09
N LYS A 5 -21.46 -15.93 11.76
CA LYS A 5 -21.09 -15.17 12.97
C LYS A 5 -20.66 -13.77 12.55
N THR A 6 -21.61 -12.83 12.56
CA THR A 6 -21.31 -11.40 12.59
C THR A 6 -20.77 -11.08 13.98
N THR A 7 -19.45 -10.90 14.11
CA THR A 7 -18.83 -10.46 15.37
C THR A 7 -19.19 -8.99 15.62
N HIS A 8 -20.35 -8.76 16.24
CA HIS A 8 -20.65 -7.49 16.89
C HIS A 8 -19.75 -7.38 18.14
N HIS A 9 -18.73 -6.53 18.08
CA HIS A 9 -17.93 -6.20 19.26
C HIS A 9 -18.76 -5.31 20.21
N ILE A 10 -19.51 -5.95 21.12
CA ILE A 10 -20.10 -5.29 22.30
C ILE A 10 -19.03 -5.30 23.39
N GLY A 11 -18.30 -4.19 23.55
CA GLY A 11 -17.41 -3.98 24.69
C GLY A 11 -16.09 -3.26 24.38
N SER A 12 -16.14 -1.98 24.02
CA SER A 12 -15.23 -0.92 24.49
C SER A 12 -15.51 0.37 23.72
N THR A 13 -15.62 1.46 24.45
CA THR A 13 -16.11 2.78 24.03
C THR A 13 -15.32 3.41 22.88
N HIS A 14 -16.04 3.80 21.82
CA HIS A 14 -15.63 4.58 20.63
C HIS A 14 -14.56 3.97 19.70
N ARG A 15 -14.96 3.07 18.79
CA ARG A 15 -14.07 2.44 17.79
C ARG A 15 -14.33 2.78 16.32
N PHE A 16 -14.77 4.00 16.01
CA PHE A 16 -15.09 4.46 14.65
C PHE A 16 -16.34 3.76 14.05
N ASN A 17 -17.21 4.52 13.38
CA ASN A 17 -18.33 4.00 12.61
C ASN A 17 -18.63 4.94 11.42
N CYS A 18 -19.38 4.43 10.45
CA CYS A 18 -19.70 5.14 9.22
C CYS A 18 -20.99 5.97 9.29
N ILE A 19 -21.62 6.09 10.46
CA ILE A 19 -22.85 6.89 10.62
C ILE A 19 -22.51 8.37 10.42
N GLY A 20 -23.20 9.01 9.47
CA GLY A 20 -22.97 10.42 9.12
C GLY A 20 -21.68 10.66 8.33
N LYS A 21 -21.00 9.60 7.87
CA LYS A 21 -19.85 9.70 6.96
C LYS A 21 -20.29 9.39 5.53
N THR A 22 -19.58 9.97 4.57
CA THR A 22 -19.69 9.58 3.16
C THR A 22 -19.06 8.21 2.94
N SER A 23 -19.44 7.51 1.88
CA SER A 23 -18.71 6.31 1.48
C SER A 23 -17.26 6.66 1.13
N GLY A 24 -16.30 5.85 1.57
CA GLY A 24 -14.88 6.14 1.41
C GLY A 24 -13.99 5.45 2.45
N PHE A 25 -12.73 5.86 2.50
CA PHE A 25 -11.70 5.29 3.37
C PHE A 25 -11.33 6.24 4.51
N TYR A 26 -11.19 5.71 5.72
CA TYR A 26 -10.95 6.49 6.92
C TYR A 26 -9.94 5.83 7.84
N ALA A 27 -8.99 6.59 8.37
CA ALA A 27 -8.02 6.08 9.34
C ALA A 27 -8.70 5.54 10.60
N ASP A 28 -8.19 4.42 11.14
CA ASP A 28 -8.55 4.01 12.50
C ASP A 28 -7.92 4.99 13.51
N PRO A 29 -8.68 5.68 14.37
CA PRO A 29 -8.12 6.59 15.37
C PRO A 29 -7.18 5.91 16.39
N ASN A 30 -7.23 4.59 16.51
CA ASN A 30 -6.47 3.81 17.50
C ASN A 30 -5.36 2.95 16.88
N SER A 31 -5.29 2.86 15.55
CA SER A 31 -4.27 2.05 14.87
C SER A 31 -3.86 2.67 13.54
N CYS A 32 -2.56 2.89 13.36
CA CYS A 32 -2.04 3.39 12.08
C CYS A 32 -1.89 2.30 11.03
N THR A 33 -1.95 1.02 11.42
CA THR A 33 -1.89 -0.12 10.51
C THR A 33 -3.27 -0.54 10.03
N GLN A 34 -4.34 0.13 10.47
CA GLN A 34 -5.71 -0.20 10.14
C GLN A 34 -6.48 1.03 9.65
N TYR A 35 -7.48 0.76 8.82
CA TYR A 35 -8.41 1.76 8.31
C TYR A 35 -9.79 1.14 8.14
N PHE A 36 -10.79 1.99 7.92
CA PHE A 36 -12.17 1.59 7.70
C PHE A 36 -12.64 1.97 6.29
N ILE A 37 -13.36 1.05 5.65
CA ILE A 37 -14.16 1.31 4.45
C ILE A 37 -15.59 1.59 4.89
N CYS A 38 -16.12 2.73 4.48
CA CYS A 38 -17.53 3.08 4.62
C CYS A 38 -18.28 2.84 3.33
N ALA A 39 -19.36 2.06 3.41
CA ALA A 39 -20.35 1.88 2.35
C ALA A 39 -21.73 2.20 2.92
N GLY A 40 -22.14 3.48 2.82
CA GLY A 40 -23.26 4.00 3.58
C GLY A 40 -22.96 3.94 5.09
N THR A 41 -23.87 3.34 5.88
CA THR A 41 -23.69 3.21 7.34
C THR A 41 -22.86 1.98 7.74
N GLN A 42 -22.48 1.13 6.80
CA GLN A 42 -21.70 -0.08 7.06
C GLN A 42 -20.21 0.24 7.13
N SER A 43 -19.54 -0.34 8.12
CA SER A 43 -18.10 -0.18 8.38
C SER A 43 -17.38 -1.50 8.21
N PHE A 44 -16.28 -1.50 7.45
CA PHE A 44 -15.40 -2.66 7.29
C PHE A 44 -14.00 -2.27 7.73
N GLU A 45 -13.46 -2.95 8.74
CA GLU A 45 -12.07 -2.76 9.20
C GLU A 45 -11.11 -3.52 8.30
N VAL A 46 -10.02 -2.88 7.90
CA VAL A 46 -9.01 -3.44 7.00
C VAL A 46 -7.63 -3.11 7.52
N SER A 47 -6.74 -4.11 7.53
CA SER A 47 -5.34 -3.95 7.87
C SER A 47 -4.49 -3.66 6.64
N CYS A 48 -3.57 -2.72 6.76
CA CYS A 48 -2.48 -2.55 5.80
C CYS A 48 -1.58 -3.79 5.76
N ALA A 49 -0.89 -3.97 4.63
CA ALA A 49 0.16 -4.98 4.55
C ALA A 49 1.23 -4.75 5.62
N SER A 50 1.91 -5.81 6.03
CA SER A 50 2.91 -5.76 7.10
C SER A 50 3.97 -4.70 6.83
N GLY A 51 4.16 -3.78 7.79
CA GLY A 51 5.13 -2.69 7.70
C GLY A 51 4.62 -1.40 7.04
N LEU A 52 3.39 -1.37 6.52
CA LEU A 52 2.75 -0.17 5.96
C LEU A 52 1.77 0.46 6.95
N LEU A 53 1.57 1.77 6.83
CA LEU A 53 0.63 2.55 7.62
C LEU A 53 -0.41 3.22 6.71
N PHE A 54 -1.64 3.39 7.18
CA PHE A 54 -2.67 4.07 6.40
C PHE A 54 -2.40 5.58 6.33
N ASN A 55 -2.24 6.08 5.11
CA ASN A 55 -2.06 7.50 4.83
C ASN A 55 -3.45 8.13 4.60
N ASP A 56 -3.96 8.86 5.59
CA ASP A 56 -5.28 9.49 5.49
C ASP A 56 -5.35 10.61 4.43
N ALA A 57 -4.21 11.16 3.99
CA ALA A 57 -4.19 12.16 2.94
C ALA A 57 -4.40 11.54 1.54
N THR A 58 -3.73 10.41 1.28
CA THR A 58 -3.82 9.73 -0.02
C THR A 58 -4.90 8.67 -0.06
N LYS A 59 -5.39 8.22 1.10
CA LYS A 59 -6.34 7.11 1.29
C LYS A 59 -5.79 5.73 0.91
N PHE A 60 -4.47 5.55 0.99
CA PHE A 60 -3.80 4.28 0.73
C PHE A 60 -2.82 3.91 1.85
N CYS A 61 -2.45 2.63 1.94
CA CYS A 61 -1.36 2.20 2.80
C CYS A 61 -0.02 2.62 2.18
N ASP A 62 0.83 3.25 2.98
CA ASP A 62 2.07 3.90 2.56
C ASP A 62 3.19 3.60 3.57
N TRP A 63 4.42 3.94 3.22
CA TRP A 63 5.55 3.75 4.09
C TRP A 63 5.47 4.65 5.33
N PRO A 64 5.96 4.20 6.50
CA PRO A 64 5.85 4.96 7.74
C PRO A 64 6.39 6.39 7.68
N TYR A 65 7.40 6.66 6.86
CA TYR A 65 7.98 7.99 6.70
C TYR A 65 7.07 8.99 5.95
N ASN A 66 6.13 8.48 5.15
CA ASN A 66 5.12 9.27 4.43
C ASN A 66 3.84 9.50 5.25
N VAL A 67 3.69 8.82 6.39
CA VAL A 67 2.47 8.84 7.20
C VAL A 67 2.69 9.59 8.51
N ARG A 68 1.72 10.44 8.88
CA ARG A 68 1.69 11.10 10.19
C ARG A 68 0.84 10.28 11.15
N CYS A 69 1.47 9.26 11.72
CA CYS A 69 0.86 8.42 12.76
C CYS A 69 1.00 9.10 14.13
N ASN A 70 -0.06 9.12 14.94
CA ASN A 70 0.05 9.69 16.28
C ASN A 70 0.76 8.69 17.23
N ALA A 71 1.51 9.20 18.21
CA ALA A 71 2.31 8.35 19.11
C ALA A 71 1.45 7.40 19.97
N GLN A 72 0.18 7.75 20.21
CA GLN A 72 -0.77 6.92 20.96
C GLN A 72 -1.18 5.66 20.17
N GLN A 73 -1.29 5.75 18.85
CA GLN A 73 -1.58 4.63 17.95
C GLN A 73 -0.40 3.66 17.79
N ILE A 74 0.84 4.09 18.09
CA ILE A 74 2.04 3.25 18.04
C ILE A 74 2.17 2.39 19.31
N ALA A 75 1.81 2.94 20.47
CA ALA A 75 1.92 2.24 21.76
C ALA A 75 0.98 1.01 21.87
N HIS A 76 -0.16 1.02 21.19
CA HIS A 76 -1.13 -0.08 21.19
C HIS A 76 -0.76 -1.24 20.25
N GLN A 77 0.27 -1.10 19.43
CA GLN A 77 0.75 -2.14 18.51
C GLN A 77 1.82 -3.05 19.14
N THR A 78 2.40 -2.64 20.28
CA THR A 78 3.44 -3.40 20.98
C THR A 78 2.82 -4.33 22.03
N THR A 79 2.10 -5.35 21.60
CA THR A 79 1.97 -6.59 22.40
C THR A 79 2.85 -7.68 21.79
N THR A 80 4.15 -7.38 21.71
CA THR A 80 5.16 -8.35 21.29
C THR A 80 5.57 -9.19 22.49
N ARG A 81 5.38 -10.51 22.39
CA ARG A 81 5.96 -11.50 23.28
C ARG A 81 7.46 -11.18 23.47
N ALA A 82 7.93 -11.19 24.71
CA ALA A 82 9.30 -10.81 25.08
C ALA A 82 10.36 -11.43 24.15
N PRO A 83 11.31 -10.65 23.60
CA PRO A 83 12.46 -11.19 22.90
C PRO A 83 13.39 -11.89 23.89
N VAL A 84 13.83 -13.10 23.55
CA VAL A 84 14.90 -13.83 24.25
C VAL A 84 16.21 -13.03 24.11
N PRO A 85 16.99 -12.81 25.19
CA PRO A 85 18.22 -12.04 25.11
C PRO A 85 19.33 -12.88 24.49
N THR A 86 19.89 -12.43 23.38
CA THR A 86 21.18 -12.92 22.87
C THR A 86 22.03 -11.74 22.41
N ASN A 87 23.26 -11.74 22.90
CA ASN A 87 24.25 -10.66 22.93
C ASN A 87 24.63 -10.02 21.57
N PRO A 88 25.19 -8.79 21.60
CA PRO A 88 25.57 -8.04 20.41
C PRO A 88 26.94 -8.46 19.83
N PRO A 89 27.09 -8.45 18.49
CA PRO A 89 28.40 -8.25 17.86
C PRO A 89 28.63 -6.77 17.50
N GLN A 90 29.82 -6.30 17.83
CA GLN A 90 30.30 -4.92 17.76
C GLN A 90 30.64 -4.47 16.32
N THR A 91 30.14 -3.29 15.98
CA THR A 91 30.64 -2.21 15.08
C THR A 91 31.77 -2.45 14.07
N THR A 92 31.57 -1.91 12.86
CA THR A 92 32.56 -1.07 12.14
C THR A 92 31.86 0.13 11.46
N HIS A 93 32.32 1.35 11.80
CA HIS A 93 32.18 2.58 10.99
C HIS A 93 33.34 2.59 9.94
N ALA A 94 33.40 3.32 8.83
CA ALA A 94 32.83 4.59 8.39
C ALA A 94 32.99 4.72 6.85
N HIS A 95 32.26 5.62 6.18
CA HIS A 95 32.78 6.88 5.61
C HIS A 95 31.73 7.45 4.64
N GLY A 96 31.39 8.73 4.85
CA GLY A 96 30.33 9.40 4.10
C GLY A 96 30.73 9.78 2.67
N THR A 97 29.71 9.93 1.83
CA THR A 97 29.77 10.85 0.70
C THR A 97 28.43 11.56 0.68
N GLN A 98 28.46 12.85 1.02
CA GLN A 98 27.30 13.70 0.84
C GLN A 98 27.12 13.92 -0.65
N HIS A 99 26.07 13.34 -1.23
CA HIS A 99 25.62 13.70 -2.56
C HIS A 99 24.40 14.60 -2.39
N MET A 100 24.60 15.90 -2.64
CA MET A 100 23.47 16.80 -2.86
C MET A 100 22.69 16.25 -4.05
N THR A 101 21.45 15.82 -3.81
CA THR A 101 20.51 15.55 -4.90
C THR A 101 19.47 16.66 -4.87
N THR A 102 19.46 17.41 -5.96
CA THR A 102 18.71 18.64 -6.17
C THR A 102 17.22 18.44 -5.90
N THR A 103 16.67 19.24 -4.99
CA THR A 103 15.23 19.40 -4.79
C THR A 103 14.61 19.94 -6.07
N THR A 104 13.88 19.09 -6.79
CA THR A 104 12.90 19.55 -7.78
C THR A 104 11.54 19.44 -7.13
N THR A 105 10.95 20.59 -6.78
CA THR A 105 9.56 20.69 -6.37
C THR A 105 8.69 20.35 -7.57
N GLN A 106 8.31 19.08 -7.72
CA GLN A 106 7.28 18.67 -8.65
C GLN A 106 5.94 18.64 -7.90
N ALA A 107 4.93 19.26 -8.52
CA ALA A 107 3.53 19.19 -8.12
C ALA A 107 3.10 17.73 -7.82
N PRO A 108 2.05 17.49 -7.01
CA PRO A 108 1.62 16.14 -6.66
C PRO A 108 1.48 15.28 -7.91
N TYR A 109 2.31 14.23 -8.01
CA TYR A 109 2.15 13.18 -8.99
C TYR A 109 0.86 12.45 -8.67
N ILE A 110 -0.18 12.74 -9.44
CA ILE A 110 -1.40 11.95 -9.51
C ILE A 110 -1.00 10.77 -10.42
N PRO A 111 -0.83 9.51 -9.92
CA PRO A 111 -0.60 8.40 -10.82
C PRO A 111 -1.77 8.38 -11.79
N ASN A 112 -1.45 8.49 -13.06
CA ASN A 112 -2.34 8.97 -14.11
C ASN A 112 -3.80 8.61 -13.91
N LEU A 113 -4.61 9.65 -13.69
CA LEU A 113 -6.04 9.61 -13.85
C LEU A 113 -6.34 9.38 -15.34
N GLY A 114 -6.22 8.13 -15.79
CA GLY A 114 -6.74 7.59 -17.04
C GLY A 114 -6.17 8.10 -18.37
N GLY A 115 -5.30 9.09 -18.44
CA GLY A 115 -4.85 9.63 -19.75
C GLY A 115 -4.07 8.62 -20.60
N ASP A 116 -2.86 8.30 -20.15
CA ASP A 116 -1.97 7.28 -20.75
C ASP A 116 -2.51 5.86 -20.52
N ALA A 117 -3.06 5.59 -19.34
CA ALA A 117 -3.54 4.27 -18.96
C ALA A 117 -4.82 3.88 -19.75
N ASN A 118 -5.78 4.78 -19.95
CA ASN A 118 -6.92 4.48 -20.83
C ASN A 118 -6.45 4.37 -22.29
N SER A 119 -5.41 5.12 -22.70
CA SER A 119 -4.86 4.98 -24.06
C SER A 119 -4.23 3.59 -24.27
N PHE A 120 -3.52 3.08 -23.26
CA PHE A 120 -2.96 1.73 -23.26
C PHE A 120 -4.06 0.67 -23.26
N CYS A 121 -5.08 0.82 -22.40
CA CYS A 121 -6.19 -0.13 -22.25
C CYS A 121 -7.24 -0.07 -23.36
N ARG A 122 -7.15 0.90 -24.28
CA ARG A 122 -8.10 1.03 -25.40
C ARG A 122 -8.04 -0.21 -26.28
N ASN A 123 -9.17 -0.88 -26.46
CA ASN A 123 -9.32 -2.13 -27.21
C ASN A 123 -8.49 -3.32 -26.69
N ARG A 124 -7.98 -3.24 -25.45
CA ARG A 124 -7.43 -4.41 -24.75
C ARG A 124 -8.53 -5.10 -23.97
N ALA A 125 -8.35 -6.40 -23.74
CA ALA A 125 -9.24 -7.15 -22.85
C ALA A 125 -9.11 -6.62 -21.41
N ASP A 126 -10.11 -6.92 -20.59
CA ASP A 126 -10.00 -6.68 -19.16
C ASP A 126 -8.90 -7.58 -18.58
N GLY A 127 -8.05 -7.03 -17.73
CA GLY A 127 -6.89 -7.76 -17.23
C GLY A 127 -5.77 -6.86 -16.72
N HIS A 128 -4.67 -7.50 -16.32
CA HIS A 128 -3.47 -6.81 -15.88
C HIS A 128 -2.35 -7.03 -16.88
N TYR A 129 -1.63 -5.96 -17.19
CA TYR A 129 -0.60 -5.94 -18.22
C TYR A 129 0.67 -5.31 -17.69
N ARG A 130 1.82 -5.84 -18.08
CA ARG A 130 3.11 -5.19 -17.80
C ARG A 130 3.16 -3.83 -18.48
N ASP A 131 3.74 -2.82 -17.84
CA ASP A 131 4.17 -1.61 -18.56
C ASP A 131 5.42 -1.93 -19.42
N PRO A 132 5.34 -1.82 -20.75
CA PRO A 132 6.48 -2.08 -21.64
C PRO A 132 7.67 -1.14 -21.44
N ALA A 133 7.44 0.05 -20.88
CA ALA A 133 8.48 1.05 -20.61
C ALA A 133 9.06 0.94 -19.21
N ASN A 134 8.33 0.35 -18.26
CA ASN A 134 8.75 0.26 -16.87
C ASN A 134 8.33 -1.07 -16.23
N CYS A 135 9.28 -2.00 -16.05
CA CYS A 135 9.00 -3.31 -15.45
C CYS A 135 8.44 -3.24 -14.02
N GLY A 136 8.73 -2.16 -13.28
CA GLY A 136 8.21 -1.93 -11.92
C GLY A 136 6.78 -1.41 -11.90
N MET A 137 6.13 -1.25 -13.05
CA MET A 137 4.76 -0.78 -13.17
C MET A 137 3.89 -1.77 -13.95
N PHE A 138 2.57 -1.67 -13.75
CA PHE A 138 1.58 -2.44 -14.48
C PHE A 138 0.29 -1.66 -14.71
N TYR A 139 -0.45 -2.05 -15.75
CA TYR A 139 -1.76 -1.53 -16.06
C TYR A 139 -2.85 -2.47 -15.58
N GLN A 140 -3.91 -1.91 -14.98
CA GLN A 140 -5.17 -2.63 -14.72
C GLN A 140 -6.24 -2.10 -15.68
N CYS A 141 -6.65 -2.92 -16.65
CA CYS A 141 -7.65 -2.56 -17.63
C CYS A 141 -9.03 -3.12 -17.25
N ALA A 142 -10.05 -2.25 -17.31
CA ALA A 142 -11.45 -2.62 -17.17
C ALA A 142 -12.31 -1.72 -18.07
N MET A 143 -13.06 -2.30 -19.01
CA MET A 143 -14.00 -1.57 -19.88
C MET A 143 -13.36 -0.39 -20.65
N ASN A 144 -12.13 -0.57 -21.16
CA ASN A 144 -11.29 0.47 -21.78
C ASN A 144 -10.77 1.57 -20.83
N LEU A 145 -11.05 1.49 -19.53
CA LEU A 145 -10.41 2.31 -18.51
C LEU A 145 -9.16 1.61 -18.01
N GLY A 146 -8.11 2.38 -17.74
CA GLY A 146 -6.84 1.91 -17.25
C GLY A 146 -6.41 2.64 -15.98
N PHE A 147 -5.85 1.89 -15.04
CA PHE A 147 -5.05 2.41 -13.94
C PHE A 147 -3.59 1.99 -14.15
N HIS A 148 -2.64 2.87 -13.83
CA HIS A 148 -1.21 2.61 -13.96
C HIS A 148 -0.59 2.61 -12.57
N GLU A 149 -0.20 1.42 -12.09
CA GLU A 149 0.12 1.17 -10.69
C GLU A 149 1.53 0.62 -10.52
N PRO A 150 2.25 1.00 -9.46
CA PRO A 150 3.55 0.44 -9.15
C PRO A 150 3.46 -0.95 -8.50
N CYS A 151 4.42 -1.80 -8.82
CA CYS A 151 4.74 -2.97 -8.01
C CYS A 151 5.45 -2.56 -6.70
N PRO A 152 5.43 -3.42 -5.66
CA PRO A 152 6.27 -3.22 -4.48
C PRO A 152 7.76 -3.01 -4.86
N PRO A 153 8.53 -2.21 -4.08
CA PRO A 153 9.93 -1.93 -4.39
C PRO A 153 10.75 -3.21 -4.60
N GLY A 154 11.55 -3.22 -5.66
CA GLY A 154 12.40 -4.37 -6.03
C GLY A 154 11.65 -5.54 -6.69
N THR A 155 10.37 -5.37 -7.03
CA THR A 155 9.58 -6.36 -7.79
C THR A 155 9.12 -5.78 -9.13
N VAL A 156 8.79 -6.66 -10.06
CA VAL A 156 8.33 -6.33 -11.42
C VAL A 156 7.07 -7.12 -11.74
N PHE A 157 6.23 -6.61 -12.64
CA PHE A 157 4.99 -7.31 -12.95
C PHE A 157 5.26 -8.62 -13.72
N ASN A 158 4.63 -9.72 -13.32
CA ASN A 158 4.75 -11.02 -13.96
C ASN A 158 3.41 -11.43 -14.57
N GLU A 159 3.29 -11.28 -15.89
CA GLU A 159 2.09 -11.63 -16.66
C GLU A 159 1.78 -13.13 -16.66
N ALA A 160 2.75 -14.00 -16.33
CA ALA A 160 2.52 -15.44 -16.24
C ALA A 160 1.72 -15.83 -14.98
N ILE A 161 1.82 -15.03 -13.91
CA ILE A 161 1.12 -15.27 -12.64
C ILE A 161 0.17 -14.13 -12.25
N ILE A 162 0.07 -13.10 -13.10
CA ILE A 162 -0.77 -11.91 -12.90
C ILE A 162 -0.51 -11.26 -11.53
N ALA A 163 0.78 -11.09 -11.18
CA ALA A 163 1.20 -10.51 -9.90
C ALA A 163 2.61 -9.92 -10.00
N CYS A 164 2.99 -9.07 -9.04
CA CYS A 164 4.36 -8.61 -8.90
C CYS A 164 5.25 -9.74 -8.39
N ASP A 165 6.42 -9.88 -9.01
CA ASP A 165 7.37 -10.96 -8.77
C ASP A 165 8.81 -10.44 -8.80
N PHE A 166 9.78 -11.25 -8.38
CA PHE A 166 11.17 -10.84 -8.48
C PHE A 166 11.66 -10.80 -9.95
N PRO A 167 12.50 -9.81 -10.32
CA PRO A 167 13.00 -9.62 -11.69
C PRO A 167 13.53 -10.88 -12.37
N PHE A 168 14.29 -11.70 -11.64
CA PHE A 168 14.90 -12.92 -12.18
C PHE A 168 13.88 -13.98 -12.63
N ARG A 169 12.64 -13.94 -12.11
CA ARG A 169 11.53 -14.85 -12.50
C ARG A 169 10.75 -14.35 -13.71
N VAL A 170 11.09 -13.18 -14.24
CA VAL A 170 10.37 -12.53 -15.34
C VAL A 170 11.34 -12.29 -16.48
N ALA A 171 11.33 -13.17 -17.48
CA ALA A 171 12.30 -13.18 -18.58
C ALA A 171 12.50 -11.80 -19.25
N ALA A 172 11.41 -11.05 -19.47
CA ALA A 172 11.45 -9.72 -20.08
C ALA A 172 12.09 -8.63 -19.20
N CYS A 173 12.30 -8.88 -17.90
CA CYS A 173 12.71 -7.91 -16.90
C CYS A 173 13.85 -8.39 -16.00
N GLN A 174 14.59 -9.44 -16.38
CA GLN A 174 15.65 -10.03 -15.55
C GLN A 174 16.77 -9.04 -15.18
N ASN A 175 17.01 -8.03 -16.02
CA ASN A 175 18.03 -7.00 -15.82
C ASN A 175 17.47 -5.68 -15.31
N TYR A 176 16.19 -5.64 -14.91
CA TYR A 176 15.58 -4.43 -14.38
C TYR A 176 16.17 -4.11 -13.00
N SER A 177 16.84 -2.96 -12.91
CA SER A 177 17.23 -2.34 -11.65
C SER A 177 16.40 -1.06 -11.50
N PRO A 178 15.58 -0.93 -10.44
CA PRO A 178 14.83 0.30 -10.16
C PRO A 178 15.74 1.48 -9.83
#